data_AF-A0A1I3XIC6-F1
#
_entry.id   AF-A0A1I3XIC6-F1
#
_cell.length_a   1.000
_cell.length_b   1.000
_cell.length_c   1.000
_cell.angle_alpha   90.00
_cell.angle_beta   90.00
_cell.angle_gamma   90.00
#
_symmetry.space_group_name_H-M   'P 1'
#
loop_
_entity.id
_entity.type
_entity.pdbx_description
1 polymer ?
#
loop_
_entity_poly.entity_id
_entity_poly.type
_entity_poly.pdbx_seq_one_letter_code
_entity_poly.pdbx_strand_id
1 'polypeptide(L)'
;MTGERQDAPDETPTTQDDSDLVKLELEAEIASSAAFAAAVMDASAGSLERSRAGADTVQKSATAIFALYTGALTLAFSVTDQPLPLRGAIPGLFLGAAIALAAGYVAFLGRSAPVEADFRGGSAPVREMKRTTFFTRWVNESVLRRGHWLRTAVCALLIGVAALPLPFLTLPEQVTATSAQCPAETDRDEASGACLPTWPTIPEGTAADVTLRTELFEAQVAEAAAARESARAEAQRSPDDTAWVLGFTGAGVVLCVLAFFWDRWALVRGRRAGTTRGGADRHAAAPPLTVPGAHGGG
;
A
#
# COMPACT_ATOMS: atom_id res chain seq x y z
N MET A 1 78.42 54.65 37.74
CA MET A 1 77.20 53.80 37.76
C MET A 1 76.88 53.40 36.33
N THR A 2 77.59 52.40 35.84
CA THR A 2 77.40 51.78 34.52
C THR A 2 76.40 50.64 34.71
N GLY A 3 75.16 50.87 34.29
CA GLY A 3 74.12 49.85 34.29
C GLY A 3 74.39 48.88 33.15
N GLU A 4 74.85 47.69 33.51
CA GLU A 4 75.04 46.53 32.64
C GLU A 4 73.66 46.11 32.09
N ARG A 5 73.43 46.37 30.80
CA ARG A 5 72.21 45.97 30.10
C ARG A 5 72.33 44.47 29.85
N GLN A 6 71.63 43.67 30.65
CA GLN A 6 71.43 42.25 30.38
C GLN A 6 70.63 42.12 29.08
N ASP A 7 71.33 41.85 27.99
CA ASP A 7 70.73 41.38 26.75
C ASP A 7 70.14 39.99 27.04
N ALA A 8 68.82 39.96 27.23
CA ALA A 8 68.08 38.71 27.35
C ALA A 8 68.27 37.92 26.04
N PRO A 9 68.61 36.62 26.10
CA PRO A 9 68.74 35.81 24.91
C PRO A 9 67.40 35.83 24.17
N ASP A 10 67.46 36.23 22.90
CA ASP A 10 66.35 36.19 21.95
C ASP A 10 66.04 34.71 21.71
N GLU A 11 65.20 34.13 22.58
CA GLU A 11 64.62 32.80 22.41
C GLU A 11 63.69 32.88 21.21
N THR A 12 64.25 32.77 20.00
CA THR A 12 63.45 32.63 18.79
C THR A 12 62.60 31.37 18.97
N PRO A 13 61.26 31.49 19.05
CA PRO A 13 60.40 30.34 19.29
C PRO A 13 60.69 29.27 18.25
N THR A 14 60.87 28.05 18.75
CA THR A 14 61.29 26.89 17.99
C THR A 14 60.26 26.56 16.93
N THR A 15 60.57 26.81 15.66
CA THR A 15 59.79 26.49 14.45
C THR A 15 59.25 25.06 14.40
N GLN A 16 59.81 24.15 15.21
CA GLN A 16 59.35 22.78 15.33
C GLN A 16 58.01 22.67 16.08
N ASP A 17 57.79 23.47 17.13
CA ASP A 17 56.56 23.45 17.95
C ASP A 17 55.34 23.91 17.14
N ASP A 18 55.50 24.98 16.35
CA ASP A 18 54.46 25.48 15.44
C ASP A 18 54.06 24.44 14.38
N SER A 19 55.03 23.66 13.87
CA SER A 19 54.77 22.65 12.85
C SER A 19 53.95 21.46 13.38
N ASP A 20 54.12 21.12 14.65
CA ASP A 20 53.41 20.01 15.28
C ASP A 20 51.99 20.43 15.69
N LEU A 21 51.80 21.68 16.14
CA LEU A 21 50.47 22.25 16.35
C LEU A 21 49.63 22.25 15.07
N VAL A 22 50.19 22.67 13.94
CA VAL A 22 49.49 22.67 12.64
C VAL A 22 49.11 21.25 12.19
N LYS A 23 49.97 20.24 12.44
CA LYS A 23 49.63 18.84 12.14
C LYS A 23 48.48 18.35 13.01
N LEU A 24 48.51 18.64 14.30
CA LEU A 24 47.44 18.25 15.22
C LEU A 24 46.10 18.89 14.86
N GLU A 25 46.11 20.17 14.47
CA GLU A 25 44.90 20.86 13.98
C GLU A 25 44.37 20.23 12.70
N LEU A 26 45.25 19.92 11.74
CA LEU A 26 44.87 19.29 10.48
C LEU A 26 44.31 17.87 10.69
N GLU A 27 44.92 17.08 11.57
CA GLU A 27 44.44 15.75 11.95
C GLU A 27 43.08 15.82 12.63
N ALA A 28 42.88 16.80 13.53
CA ALA A 28 41.59 17.04 14.17
C ALA A 28 40.51 17.45 13.16
N GLU A 29 40.85 18.30 12.19
CA GLU A 29 39.93 18.71 11.12
C GLU A 29 39.54 17.51 10.25
N ILE A 30 40.50 16.70 9.80
CA ILE A 30 40.26 15.49 9.00
C ILE A 30 39.41 14.48 9.79
N ALA A 31 39.70 14.27 11.08
CA ALA A 31 38.93 13.37 11.91
C ALA A 31 37.47 13.86 12.07
N SER A 32 37.28 15.17 12.23
CA SER A 32 35.94 15.77 12.34
C SER A 32 35.13 15.66 11.05
N SER A 33 35.75 15.87 9.88
CA SER A 33 35.07 15.76 8.58
C SER A 33 34.68 14.32 8.28
N ALA A 34 35.57 13.36 8.57
CA ALA A 34 35.30 11.94 8.43
C ALA A 34 34.16 11.49 9.34
N ALA A 35 34.15 11.92 10.61
CA ALA A 35 33.07 11.62 11.55
C ALA A 35 31.72 12.20 11.09
N PHE A 36 31.72 13.42 10.56
CA PHE A 36 30.53 14.05 10.01
C PHE A 36 30.00 13.28 8.78
N ALA A 37 30.86 12.94 7.83
CA ALA A 37 30.47 12.18 6.64
C ALA A 37 29.89 10.81 7.02
N ALA A 38 30.51 10.11 7.97
CA ALA A 38 30.01 8.85 8.50
C ALA A 38 28.63 9.00 9.15
N ALA A 39 28.44 10.01 10.01
CA ALA A 39 27.15 10.27 10.65
C ALA A 39 26.03 10.57 9.65
N VAL A 40 26.32 11.31 8.58
CA VAL A 40 25.36 11.59 7.50
C VAL A 40 25.01 10.32 6.71
N MET A 41 26.00 9.49 6.39
CA MET A 41 25.77 8.21 5.72
C MET A 41 24.95 7.26 6.59
N ASP A 42 25.22 7.19 7.90
CA ASP A 42 24.46 6.36 8.83
C ASP A 42 23.02 6.85 9.01
N ALA A 43 22.82 8.16 9.20
CA ALA A 43 21.48 8.75 9.30
C ALA A 43 20.63 8.51 8.03
N SER A 44 21.25 8.56 6.86
CA SER A 44 20.57 8.29 5.58
C SER A 44 20.32 6.79 5.38
N ALA A 45 21.24 5.89 5.76
CA ALA A 45 21.00 4.46 5.79
C ALA A 45 19.82 4.08 6.73
N GLY A 46 19.76 4.69 7.91
CA GLY A 46 18.66 4.51 8.86
C GLY A 46 17.29 4.97 8.32
N SER A 47 17.26 5.91 7.36
CA SER A 47 16.01 6.29 6.67
C SER A 47 15.50 5.19 5.73
N LEU A 48 16.41 4.50 5.03
CA LEU A 48 16.07 3.37 4.16
C LEU A 48 15.58 2.18 4.98
N GLU A 49 16.25 1.87 6.08
CA GLU A 49 15.85 0.74 6.93
C GLU A 49 14.47 0.96 7.55
N ARG A 50 14.17 2.18 8.04
CA ARG A 50 12.82 2.52 8.52
C ARG A 50 11.76 2.35 7.44
N SER A 51 12.08 2.71 6.20
CA SER A 51 11.15 2.56 5.08
C SER A 51 10.87 1.09 4.76
N ARG A 52 11.89 0.23 4.84
CA ARG A 52 11.78 -1.21 4.65
C ARG A 52 10.97 -1.87 5.79
N ALA A 53 11.28 -1.53 7.03
CA ALA A 53 10.56 -2.02 8.20
C ALA A 53 9.06 -1.67 8.15
N GLY A 54 8.71 -0.51 7.61
CA GLY A 54 7.31 -0.13 7.38
C GLY A 54 6.59 -1.07 6.41
N ALA A 55 7.23 -1.43 5.29
CA ALA A 55 6.68 -2.38 4.32
C ALA A 55 6.54 -3.80 4.92
N ASP A 56 7.56 -4.27 5.64
CA ASP A 56 7.52 -5.57 6.33
C ASP A 56 6.37 -5.64 7.35
N THR A 57 6.09 -4.53 8.03
CA THR A 57 4.97 -4.44 8.99
C THR A 57 3.61 -4.57 8.29
N VAL A 58 3.43 -3.89 7.16
CA VAL A 58 2.20 -3.98 6.34
C VAL A 58 2.03 -5.40 5.81
N GLN A 59 3.09 -6.00 5.28
CA GLN A 59 3.07 -7.37 4.76
C GLN A 59 2.72 -8.39 5.85
N LYS A 60 3.35 -8.31 7.03
CA LYS A 60 3.07 -9.21 8.16
C LYS A 60 1.63 -9.04 8.68
N SER A 61 1.17 -7.80 8.79
CA SER A 61 -0.20 -7.49 9.21
C SER A 61 -1.23 -8.04 8.22
N ALA A 62 -1.03 -7.80 6.92
CA ALA A 62 -1.91 -8.31 5.86
C ALA A 62 -1.96 -9.84 5.85
N THR A 63 -0.80 -10.50 6.01
CA THR A 63 -0.70 -11.97 6.08
C THR A 63 -1.43 -12.53 7.30
N ALA A 64 -1.29 -11.88 8.46
CA ALA A 64 -1.98 -12.29 9.67
C ALA A 64 -3.50 -12.15 9.56
N ILE A 65 -3.99 -11.03 9.04
CA ILE A 65 -5.43 -10.81 8.82
C ILE A 65 -5.97 -11.81 7.79
N PHE A 66 -5.23 -12.06 6.72
CA PHE A 66 -5.59 -13.06 5.71
C PHE A 66 -5.72 -14.45 6.33
N ALA A 67 -4.74 -14.88 7.14
CA ALA A 67 -4.79 -16.17 7.82
C ALA A 67 -5.98 -16.28 8.78
N LEU A 68 -6.27 -15.23 9.56
CA LEU A 68 -7.44 -15.19 10.44
C LEU A 68 -8.75 -15.26 9.65
N TYR A 69 -8.84 -14.53 8.54
CA TYR A 69 -10.02 -14.54 7.67
C TYR A 69 -10.25 -15.90 7.02
N THR A 70 -9.20 -16.52 6.48
CA THR A 70 -9.28 -17.88 5.92
C THR A 70 -9.67 -18.88 7.00
N GLY A 71 -9.09 -18.80 8.21
CA GLY A 71 -9.48 -19.65 9.34
C GLY A 71 -10.95 -19.50 9.72
N ALA A 72 -11.45 -18.26 9.79
CA ALA A 72 -12.86 -17.97 10.07
C ALA A 72 -13.80 -18.50 8.97
N LEU A 73 -13.41 -18.35 7.69
CA LEU A 73 -14.13 -18.94 6.56
C LEU A 73 -14.16 -20.46 6.67
N THR A 74 -13.02 -21.11 6.87
CA THR A 74 -12.94 -22.57 7.01
C THR A 74 -13.80 -23.08 8.16
N LEU A 75 -13.82 -22.37 9.29
CA LEU A 75 -14.69 -22.71 10.42
C LEU A 75 -16.17 -22.56 10.06
N ALA A 76 -16.55 -21.47 9.36
CA ALA A 76 -17.92 -21.28 8.91
C ALA A 76 -18.36 -22.41 7.96
N PHE A 77 -17.52 -22.81 6.98
CA PHE A 77 -17.81 -23.92 6.07
C PHE A 77 -17.82 -25.28 6.73
N SER A 78 -17.10 -25.45 7.83
CA SER A 78 -17.16 -26.70 8.57
C SER A 78 -18.53 -26.96 9.20
N VAL A 79 -19.37 -25.93 9.35
CA VAL A 79 -20.70 -26.02 9.99
C VAL A 79 -21.83 -25.85 8.97
N THR A 80 -21.58 -25.23 7.82
CA THR A 80 -22.61 -24.95 6.81
C THR A 80 -22.34 -25.68 5.49
N ASP A 81 -23.30 -26.50 5.04
CA ASP A 81 -23.27 -27.16 3.71
C ASP A 81 -23.64 -26.20 2.55
N GLN A 82 -23.80 -24.92 2.83
CA GLN A 82 -24.24 -23.94 1.84
C GLN A 82 -23.05 -23.42 1.01
N PRO A 83 -23.12 -23.46 -0.34
CA PRO A 83 -22.03 -22.97 -1.19
C PRO A 83 -21.76 -21.49 -0.95
N LEU A 84 -20.47 -21.12 -0.99
CA LEU A 84 -19.99 -19.77 -0.75
C LEU A 84 -20.60 -18.77 -1.73
N PRO A 85 -21.23 -17.68 -1.25
CA PRO A 85 -21.53 -16.56 -2.12
C PRO A 85 -20.21 -15.94 -2.59
N LEU A 86 -20.11 -15.64 -3.89
CA LEU A 86 -18.90 -15.12 -4.54
C LEU A 86 -18.33 -13.86 -3.84
N ARG A 87 -19.19 -13.11 -3.13
CA ARG A 87 -18.82 -11.98 -2.27
C ARG A 87 -17.72 -12.28 -1.23
N GLY A 88 -17.60 -13.53 -0.78
CA GLY A 88 -16.55 -13.96 0.15
C GLY A 88 -15.13 -13.93 -0.45
N ALA A 89 -14.99 -13.88 -1.78
CA ALA A 89 -13.66 -13.81 -2.40
C ALA A 89 -13.05 -12.40 -2.35
N ILE A 90 -13.87 -11.35 -2.19
CA ILE A 90 -13.46 -9.95 -2.29
C ILE A 90 -12.37 -9.59 -1.27
N PRO A 91 -12.52 -9.87 0.05
CA PRO A 91 -11.49 -9.52 1.02
C PRO A 91 -10.17 -10.23 0.71
N GLY A 92 -10.23 -11.51 0.30
CA GLY A 92 -9.05 -12.28 -0.09
C GLY A 92 -8.29 -11.65 -1.26
N LEU A 93 -9.00 -11.19 -2.29
CA LEU A 93 -8.38 -10.51 -3.44
C LEU A 93 -7.68 -9.20 -3.03
N PHE A 94 -8.33 -8.36 -2.22
CA PHE A 94 -7.75 -7.08 -1.79
C PHE A 94 -6.58 -7.26 -0.81
N LEU A 95 -6.67 -8.23 0.12
CA LEU A 95 -5.56 -8.57 1.01
C LEU A 95 -4.39 -9.15 0.22
N GLY A 96 -4.63 -10.03 -0.75
CA GLY A 96 -3.61 -10.56 -1.64
C GLY A 96 -2.93 -9.46 -2.45
N ALA A 97 -3.71 -8.52 -2.99
CA ALA A 97 -3.18 -7.35 -3.68
C ALA A 97 -2.33 -6.46 -2.75
N ALA A 98 -2.75 -6.26 -1.49
CA ALA A 98 -1.97 -5.51 -0.51
C ALA A 98 -0.62 -6.18 -0.23
N ILE A 99 -0.59 -7.50 -0.08
CA ILE A 99 0.65 -8.28 0.08
C ILE A 99 1.55 -8.16 -1.16
N ALA A 100 0.98 -8.33 -2.35
CA ALA A 100 1.72 -8.22 -3.61
C ALA A 100 2.31 -6.82 -3.83
N LEU A 101 1.58 -5.77 -3.47
CA LEU A 101 2.06 -4.38 -3.55
C LEU A 101 3.14 -4.08 -2.51
N ALA A 102 3.00 -4.60 -1.28
CA ALA A 102 4.03 -4.48 -0.25
C ALA A 102 5.31 -5.23 -0.64
N ALA A 103 5.19 -6.44 -1.18
CA ALA A 103 6.32 -7.20 -1.71
C ALA A 103 6.95 -6.49 -2.92
N GLY A 104 6.12 -5.94 -3.82
CA GLY A 104 6.56 -5.13 -4.95
C GLY A 104 7.36 -3.89 -4.53
N TYR A 105 6.97 -3.22 -3.43
CA TYR A 105 7.72 -2.10 -2.86
C TYR A 105 9.15 -2.52 -2.45
N VAL A 106 9.31 -3.70 -1.86
CA VAL A 106 10.62 -4.22 -1.44
C VAL A 106 11.44 -4.72 -2.64
N ALA A 107 10.80 -5.43 -3.57
CA ALA A 107 11.45 -6.07 -4.70
C ALA A 107 11.86 -5.09 -5.81
N PHE A 108 11.01 -4.11 -6.13
CA PHE A 108 11.31 -3.11 -7.15
C PHE A 108 12.06 -1.93 -6.56
N LEU A 109 13.39 -2.05 -6.45
CA LEU A 109 14.28 -0.89 -6.42
C LEU A 109 14.24 -0.21 -7.79
N GLY A 110 13.19 0.56 -8.06
CA GLY A 110 13.04 1.29 -9.31
C GLY A 110 14.28 2.15 -9.57
N ARG A 111 14.71 2.23 -10.85
CA ARG A 111 15.83 3.08 -11.28
C ARG A 111 15.61 4.48 -10.75
N SER A 112 16.49 4.96 -9.87
CA SER A 112 16.46 6.35 -9.40
C SER A 112 16.53 7.28 -10.61
N ALA A 113 15.86 8.43 -10.55
CA ALA A 113 16.10 9.45 -11.58
C ALA A 113 17.61 9.72 -11.61
N PRO A 114 18.23 9.88 -12.79
CA PRO A 114 19.63 10.25 -12.85
C PRO A 114 19.80 11.56 -12.09
N VAL A 115 20.42 11.50 -10.92
CA VAL A 115 20.85 12.69 -10.20
C VAL A 115 22.16 13.08 -10.86
N GLU A 116 22.17 14.23 -11.51
CA GLU A 116 23.38 14.73 -12.16
C GLU A 116 24.39 15.09 -11.07
N ALA A 117 25.51 14.39 -11.08
CA ALA A 117 26.53 14.51 -10.06
C ALA A 117 27.71 15.33 -10.61
N ASP A 118 27.76 16.62 -10.27
CA ASP A 118 28.91 17.45 -10.62
C ASP A 118 30.03 17.31 -9.57
N PHE A 119 30.88 16.31 -9.78
CA PHE A 119 32.09 16.10 -8.98
C PHE A 119 33.30 16.89 -9.49
N ARG A 120 33.15 17.74 -10.52
CA ARG A 120 34.26 18.50 -11.08
C ARG A 120 34.52 19.77 -10.26
N GLY A 121 35.80 20.12 -10.13
CA GLY A 121 36.27 21.32 -9.42
C GLY A 121 36.14 21.26 -7.88
N GLY A 122 36.84 22.18 -7.22
CA GLY A 122 36.83 22.35 -5.76
C GLY A 122 37.98 21.65 -5.02
N SER A 123 38.24 22.13 -3.80
CA SER A 123 39.18 21.52 -2.86
C SER A 123 38.68 20.15 -2.38
N ALA A 124 39.57 19.35 -1.78
CA ALA A 124 39.22 18.04 -1.21
C ALA A 124 37.97 18.05 -0.30
N PRO A 125 37.82 18.98 0.67
CA PRO A 125 36.63 19.02 1.52
C PRO A 125 35.35 19.36 0.75
N VAL A 126 35.44 20.23 -0.29
CA VAL A 126 34.28 20.54 -1.14
C VAL A 126 33.83 19.32 -1.93
N ARG A 127 34.77 18.50 -2.43
CA ARG A 127 34.42 17.25 -3.14
C ARG A 127 33.76 16.24 -2.22
N GLU A 128 34.22 16.14 -0.98
CA GLU A 128 33.59 15.27 0.03
C GLU A 128 32.17 15.74 0.35
N MET A 129 31.97 17.04 0.60
CA MET A 129 30.65 17.61 0.84
C MET A 129 29.69 17.45 -0.35
N LYS A 130 30.20 17.56 -1.59
CA LYS A 130 29.43 17.28 -2.81
C LYS A 130 28.97 15.82 -2.86
N ARG A 131 29.81 14.86 -2.47
CA ARG A 131 29.48 13.42 -2.44
C ARG A 131 28.44 13.09 -1.36
N THR A 132 28.58 13.62 -0.15
CA THR A 132 27.61 13.39 0.92
C THR A 132 26.26 14.02 0.58
N THR A 133 26.25 15.25 0.05
CA THR A 133 25.03 15.92 -0.42
C THR A 133 24.37 15.14 -1.55
N PHE A 134 25.15 14.67 -2.52
CA PHE A 134 24.66 13.82 -3.61
C PHE A 134 24.02 12.54 -3.08
N PHE A 135 24.70 11.84 -2.17
CA PHE A 135 24.19 10.61 -1.57
C PHE A 135 22.89 10.84 -0.81
N THR A 136 22.83 11.85 0.07
CA THR A 136 21.61 12.19 0.81
C THR A 136 20.46 12.54 -0.12
N ARG A 137 20.72 13.31 -1.18
CA ARG A 137 19.70 13.62 -2.19
C ARG A 137 19.23 12.38 -2.94
N TRP A 138 20.15 11.50 -3.31
CA TRP A 138 19.83 10.23 -3.99
C TRP A 138 19.00 9.31 -3.09
N VAL A 139 19.35 9.18 -1.81
CA VAL A 139 18.58 8.40 -0.83
C VAL A 139 17.18 8.99 -0.68
N ASN A 140 17.07 10.30 -0.46
CA ASN A 140 15.78 10.97 -0.27
C ASN A 140 14.88 10.82 -1.51
N GLU A 141 15.42 11.04 -2.71
CA GLU A 141 14.66 10.84 -3.96
C GLU A 141 14.25 9.37 -4.13
N SER A 142 15.10 8.42 -3.76
CA SER A 142 14.80 7.00 -3.82
C SER A 142 13.67 6.60 -2.85
N VAL A 143 13.65 7.14 -1.63
CA VAL A 143 12.60 6.90 -0.63
C VAL A 143 11.29 7.55 -1.06
N LEU A 144 11.31 8.84 -1.40
CA LEU A 144 10.11 9.59 -1.80
C LEU A 144 9.45 8.98 -3.03
N ARG A 145 10.25 8.55 -4.01
CA ARG A 145 9.72 7.95 -5.22
C ARG A 145 9.08 6.59 -4.96
N ARG A 146 9.39 5.88 -3.87
CA ARG A 146 8.75 4.60 -3.54
C ARG A 146 7.53 4.74 -2.64
N GLY A 147 7.37 5.86 -1.94
CA GLY A 147 6.30 6.07 -0.95
C GLY A 147 4.88 5.81 -1.48
N HIS A 148 4.63 6.00 -2.78
CA HIS A 148 3.32 5.78 -3.39
C HIS A 148 2.88 4.30 -3.40
N TRP A 149 3.82 3.36 -3.57
CA TRP A 149 3.52 1.92 -3.50
C TRP A 149 3.08 1.52 -2.09
N LEU A 150 3.73 2.07 -1.06
CA LEU A 150 3.36 1.82 0.32
C LEU A 150 1.97 2.39 0.63
N ARG A 151 1.67 3.62 0.17
CA ARG A 151 0.34 4.23 0.36
C ARG A 151 -0.76 3.45 -0.34
N THR A 152 -0.54 3.01 -1.57
CA THR A 152 -1.50 2.17 -2.30
C THR A 152 -1.69 0.81 -1.64
N ALA A 153 -0.63 0.19 -1.12
CA ALA A 153 -0.74 -1.03 -0.31
C ALA A 153 -1.58 -0.82 0.96
N VAL A 154 -1.39 0.30 1.66
CA VAL A 154 -2.20 0.66 2.85
C VAL A 154 -3.67 0.91 2.47
N CYS A 155 -3.95 1.59 1.35
CA CYS A 155 -5.32 1.76 0.87
C CYS A 155 -5.98 0.42 0.51
N ALA A 156 -5.26 -0.45 -0.20
CA ALA A 156 -5.75 -1.80 -0.52
C ALA A 156 -6.01 -2.62 0.74
N LEU A 157 -5.12 -2.54 1.74
CA LEU A 157 -5.32 -3.17 3.05
C LEU A 157 -6.58 -2.64 3.75
N LEU A 158 -6.77 -1.32 3.80
CA LEU A 158 -7.95 -0.71 4.42
C LEU A 158 -9.25 -1.13 3.75
N ILE A 159 -9.28 -1.17 2.41
CA ILE A 159 -10.44 -1.66 1.65
C ILE A 159 -10.70 -3.14 1.96
N GLY A 160 -9.64 -3.96 1.96
CA GLY A 160 -9.73 -5.38 2.29
C GLY A 160 -10.27 -5.62 3.70
N VAL A 161 -9.80 -4.87 4.68
CA VAL A 161 -10.28 -4.93 6.07
C VAL A 161 -11.73 -4.45 6.19
N ALA A 162 -12.08 -3.35 5.52
CA ALA A 162 -13.45 -2.84 5.49
C ALA A 162 -14.41 -3.82 4.80
N ALA A 163 -13.91 -4.68 3.90
CA ALA A 163 -14.69 -5.71 3.23
C ALA A 163 -14.87 -7.00 4.04
N LEU A 164 -14.12 -7.22 5.13
CA LEU A 164 -14.24 -8.42 5.98
C LEU A 164 -15.65 -8.68 6.52
N PRO A 165 -16.43 -7.69 7.01
CA PRO A 165 -17.78 -7.95 7.50
C PRO A 165 -18.80 -8.24 6.39
N LEU A 166 -18.52 -7.90 5.13
CA LEU A 166 -19.50 -8.02 4.06
C LEU A 166 -20.07 -9.43 3.81
N PRO A 167 -19.30 -10.53 3.80
CA PRO A 167 -19.89 -11.85 3.63
C PRO A 167 -20.89 -12.22 4.73
N PHE A 168 -20.79 -11.60 5.90
CA PHE A 168 -21.67 -11.82 7.05
C PHE A 168 -22.89 -10.90 7.09
N LEU A 169 -22.91 -9.83 6.29
CA LEU A 169 -24.07 -8.96 6.18
C LEU A 169 -25.11 -9.61 5.28
N THR A 170 -26.16 -10.16 5.90
CA THR A 170 -27.35 -10.60 5.18
C THR A 170 -28.12 -9.37 4.70
N LEU A 171 -28.15 -9.16 3.39
CA LEU A 171 -29.00 -8.13 2.80
C LEU A 171 -30.47 -8.49 3.07
N PRO A 172 -31.33 -7.51 3.42
CA PRO A 172 -32.72 -7.78 3.79
C PRO A 172 -33.49 -8.52 2.70
N GLU A 173 -33.10 -8.34 1.44
CA GLU A 173 -33.67 -9.03 0.28
C GLU A 173 -33.48 -10.56 0.34
N GLN A 174 -32.37 -11.04 0.90
CA GLN A 174 -32.09 -12.47 1.10
C GLN A 174 -32.90 -13.05 2.28
N VAL A 175 -33.23 -12.22 3.27
CA VAL A 175 -34.07 -12.64 4.41
C VAL A 175 -35.49 -12.92 3.93
N THR A 176 -36.03 -12.07 3.06
CA THR A 176 -37.35 -12.29 2.44
C THR A 176 -37.42 -13.59 1.63
N ALA A 177 -36.34 -14.00 0.95
CA ALA A 177 -36.35 -15.27 0.22
C ALA A 177 -36.26 -16.50 1.13
N THR A 178 -35.50 -16.42 2.24
CA THR A 178 -35.26 -17.58 3.11
C THR A 178 -36.41 -17.80 4.10
N SER A 179 -37.05 -16.72 4.54
CA SER A 179 -38.21 -16.73 5.44
C SER A 179 -39.54 -16.45 4.73
N ALA A 180 -39.58 -16.36 3.40
CA ALA A 180 -40.84 -16.41 2.67
C ALA A 180 -41.48 -17.75 3.02
N GLN A 181 -42.50 -17.70 3.87
CA GLN A 181 -43.42 -18.81 4.01
C GLN A 181 -43.93 -19.10 2.63
N CYS A 182 -43.66 -20.32 2.17
CA CYS A 182 -44.25 -20.84 0.96
C CYS A 182 -45.77 -20.61 1.06
N PRO A 183 -46.43 -20.07 0.02
CA PRO A 183 -47.87 -19.94 0.03
C PRO A 183 -48.50 -21.29 0.40
N ALA A 184 -49.65 -21.28 1.07
CA ALA A 184 -50.25 -22.46 1.68
C ALA A 184 -50.47 -23.66 0.72
N GLU A 185 -50.42 -23.42 -0.59
CA GLU A 185 -50.57 -24.41 -1.67
C GLU A 185 -49.23 -24.93 -2.23
N THR A 186 -48.10 -24.68 -1.57
CA THR A 186 -46.77 -25.12 -2.03
C THR A 186 -46.02 -25.87 -0.93
N ASP A 187 -45.39 -26.98 -1.33
CA ASP A 187 -44.54 -27.79 -0.46
C ASP A 187 -43.11 -27.25 -0.50
N ARG A 188 -42.48 -27.07 0.67
CA ARG A 188 -41.05 -26.71 0.72
C ARG A 188 -40.21 -27.95 0.48
N ASP A 189 -39.37 -27.92 -0.55
CA ASP A 189 -38.38 -28.96 -0.80
C ASP A 189 -37.28 -28.90 0.26
N GLU A 190 -37.03 -29.99 0.99
CA GLU A 190 -35.99 -30.00 2.03
C GLU A 190 -34.58 -29.87 1.43
N ALA A 191 -34.37 -30.41 0.22
CA ALA A 191 -33.06 -30.42 -0.43
C ALA A 191 -32.68 -29.06 -1.04
N SER A 192 -33.63 -28.40 -1.70
CA SER A 192 -33.37 -27.13 -2.40
C SER A 192 -33.88 -25.89 -1.64
N GLY A 193 -34.75 -26.08 -0.64
CA GLY A 193 -35.43 -24.99 0.04
C GLY A 193 -36.48 -24.27 -0.83
N ALA A 194 -36.69 -24.72 -2.07
CA ALA A 194 -37.63 -24.12 -3.01
C ALA A 194 -39.08 -24.40 -2.60
N CYS A 195 -39.98 -23.44 -2.82
CA CYS A 195 -41.41 -23.67 -2.73
C CYS A 195 -41.88 -24.35 -4.04
N LEU A 196 -42.20 -25.64 -3.94
CA LEU A 196 -42.65 -26.45 -5.07
C LEU A 196 -44.18 -26.48 -5.12
N PRO A 197 -44.81 -26.37 -6.31
CA PRO A 197 -46.25 -26.58 -6.43
C PRO A 197 -46.63 -27.96 -5.93
N THR A 198 -47.70 -28.04 -5.12
CA THR A 198 -48.23 -29.31 -4.60
C THR A 198 -48.60 -30.23 -5.76
N TRP A 199 -48.39 -31.55 -5.61
CA TRP A 199 -48.80 -32.51 -6.64
C TRP A 199 -50.33 -32.48 -6.81
N PRO A 200 -50.85 -32.56 -8.06
CA PRO A 200 -52.29 -32.62 -8.30
C PRO A 200 -52.87 -33.87 -7.62
N THR A 201 -54.04 -33.72 -7.01
CA THR A 201 -54.78 -34.84 -6.42
C THR A 201 -55.66 -35.51 -7.47
N ILE A 202 -55.91 -36.81 -7.32
CA ILE A 202 -56.75 -37.57 -8.26
C ILE A 202 -58.18 -36.97 -8.20
N PRO A 203 -58.72 -36.42 -9.30
CA PRO A 203 -60.05 -35.80 -9.28
C PRO A 203 -61.11 -36.86 -8.97
N GLU A 204 -62.07 -36.61 -8.09
CA GLU A 204 -63.16 -37.55 -7.79
C GLU A 204 -64.18 -37.62 -8.95
N GLY A 205 -64.71 -38.80 -9.27
CA GLY A 205 -65.67 -38.94 -10.37
C GLY A 205 -66.19 -40.36 -10.61
N THR A 206 -67.21 -40.48 -11.47
CA THR A 206 -67.91 -41.72 -11.86
C THR A 206 -67.05 -42.64 -12.73
N ALA A 207 -67.37 -43.95 -12.72
CA ALA A 207 -66.60 -45.00 -13.40
C ALA A 207 -66.69 -44.97 -14.95
N ALA A 208 -67.56 -44.14 -15.54
CA ALA A 208 -67.74 -44.06 -16.98
C ALA A 208 -66.61 -43.28 -17.69
N ASP A 209 -65.89 -42.39 -16.99
CA ASP A 209 -64.93 -41.44 -17.58
C ASP A 209 -63.47 -41.71 -17.17
N VAL A 210 -63.13 -42.97 -16.88
CA VAL A 210 -61.81 -43.34 -16.33
C VAL A 210 -60.67 -43.01 -17.30
N THR A 211 -60.85 -43.19 -18.61
CA THR A 211 -59.82 -42.91 -19.62
C THR A 211 -59.50 -41.42 -19.71
N LEU A 212 -60.53 -40.58 -19.83
CA LEU A 212 -60.38 -39.12 -19.87
C LEU A 212 -59.72 -38.58 -18.59
N ARG A 213 -60.09 -39.11 -17.43
CA ARG A 213 -59.47 -38.73 -16.14
C ARG A 213 -58.00 -39.12 -16.07
N THR A 214 -57.63 -40.26 -16.63
CA THR A 214 -56.23 -40.71 -16.65
C THR A 214 -55.38 -39.80 -17.53
N GLU A 215 -55.87 -39.46 -18.73
CA GLU A 215 -55.18 -38.54 -19.64
C GLU A 215 -55.03 -37.13 -19.04
N LEU A 216 -56.09 -36.60 -18.42
CA LEU A 216 -56.02 -35.29 -17.75
C LEU A 216 -55.07 -35.30 -16.56
N PHE A 217 -55.07 -36.37 -15.76
CA PHE A 217 -54.17 -36.51 -14.63
C PHE A 217 -52.71 -36.62 -15.09
N GLU A 218 -52.43 -37.38 -16.14
CA GLU A 218 -51.07 -37.50 -16.71
C GLU A 218 -50.57 -36.14 -17.22
N ALA A 219 -51.43 -35.36 -17.90
CA ALA A 219 -51.10 -34.01 -18.34
C ALA A 219 -50.80 -33.06 -17.15
N GLN A 220 -51.62 -33.11 -16.09
CA GLN A 220 -51.41 -32.30 -14.89
C GLN A 220 -50.13 -32.68 -14.13
N VAL A 221 -49.82 -33.98 -14.05
CA VAL A 221 -48.58 -34.47 -13.43
C VAL A 221 -47.36 -34.03 -14.24
N ALA A 222 -47.43 -34.08 -15.57
CA ALA A 222 -46.35 -33.61 -16.44
C ALA A 222 -46.11 -32.10 -16.30
N GLU A 223 -47.18 -31.30 -16.24
CA GLU A 223 -47.10 -29.85 -16.02
C GLU A 223 -46.54 -29.52 -14.63
N ALA A 224 -47.02 -30.20 -13.58
CA ALA A 224 -46.52 -30.03 -12.23
C ALA A 224 -45.04 -30.45 -12.11
N ALA A 225 -44.64 -31.55 -12.75
CA ALA A 225 -43.25 -32.00 -12.78
C ALA A 225 -42.34 -30.96 -13.46
N ALA A 226 -42.74 -30.44 -14.62
CA ALA A 226 -42.00 -29.40 -15.33
C ALA A 226 -41.89 -28.11 -14.49
N ALA A 227 -42.97 -27.70 -13.82
CA ALA A 227 -42.98 -26.53 -12.93
C ALA A 227 -42.08 -26.74 -11.70
N ARG A 228 -42.01 -27.96 -11.15
CA ARG A 228 -41.10 -28.30 -10.04
C ARG A 228 -39.64 -28.28 -10.49
N GLU A 229 -39.34 -28.75 -11.71
CA GLU A 229 -37.99 -28.67 -12.27
C GLU A 229 -37.54 -27.23 -12.52
N SER A 230 -38.40 -26.37 -13.08
CA SER A 230 -38.09 -24.95 -13.27
C SER A 230 -37.90 -24.23 -11.94
N ALA A 231 -38.74 -24.50 -10.94
CA ALA A 231 -38.61 -23.92 -9.60
C ALA A 231 -37.30 -24.34 -8.92
N ARG A 232 -36.88 -25.60 -9.07
CA ARG A 232 -35.57 -26.07 -8.60
C ARG A 232 -34.42 -25.39 -9.33
N ALA A 233 -34.52 -25.24 -10.64
CA ALA A 233 -33.50 -24.58 -11.45
C ALA A 233 -33.37 -23.09 -11.08
N GLU A 234 -34.48 -22.41 -10.78
CA GLU A 234 -34.50 -21.04 -10.29
C GLU A 234 -33.94 -20.92 -8.88
N ALA A 235 -34.29 -21.84 -7.97
CA ALA A 235 -33.73 -21.87 -6.62
C ALA A 235 -32.22 -22.16 -6.60
N GLN A 236 -31.75 -22.97 -7.56
CA GLN A 236 -30.31 -23.23 -7.76
C GLN A 236 -29.60 -22.09 -8.49
N ARG A 237 -30.34 -21.19 -9.16
CA ARG A 237 -29.74 -20.02 -9.79
C ARG A 237 -29.22 -19.13 -8.68
N SER A 238 -27.89 -19.10 -8.51
CA SER A 238 -27.28 -18.20 -7.55
C SER A 238 -27.80 -16.79 -7.83
N PRO A 239 -28.22 -16.03 -6.80
CA PRO A 239 -28.49 -14.61 -6.96
C PRO A 239 -27.35 -14.01 -7.77
N ASP A 240 -27.66 -13.23 -8.81
CA ASP A 240 -26.64 -12.66 -9.71
C ASP A 240 -25.88 -11.54 -8.97
N ASP A 241 -25.10 -11.95 -7.98
CA ASP A 241 -24.23 -11.12 -7.15
C ASP A 241 -23.06 -10.58 -7.99
N THR A 242 -22.91 -11.03 -9.24
CA THR A 242 -21.85 -10.63 -10.17
C THR A 242 -21.82 -9.11 -10.34
N ALA A 243 -22.98 -8.46 -10.51
CA ALA A 243 -23.05 -7.01 -10.65
C ALA A 243 -22.55 -6.28 -9.40
N TRP A 244 -22.88 -6.81 -8.22
CA TRP A 244 -22.48 -6.23 -6.94
C TRP A 244 -20.97 -6.43 -6.69
N VAL A 245 -20.46 -7.64 -6.93
CA VAL A 245 -19.03 -7.98 -6.83
C VAL A 245 -18.20 -7.13 -7.80
N LEU A 246 -18.65 -7.00 -9.05
CA LEU A 246 -17.99 -6.15 -10.06
C LEU A 246 -18.05 -4.68 -9.67
N GLY A 247 -19.17 -4.20 -9.14
CA GLY A 247 -19.34 -2.83 -8.66
C GLY A 247 -18.39 -2.50 -7.51
N PHE A 248 -18.33 -3.34 -6.48
CA PHE A 248 -17.45 -3.12 -5.33
C PHE A 248 -15.97 -3.25 -5.69
N THR A 249 -15.62 -4.27 -6.47
CA THR A 249 -14.24 -4.47 -6.95
C THR A 249 -13.81 -3.32 -7.84
N GLY A 250 -14.67 -2.89 -8.76
CA GLY A 250 -14.45 -1.73 -9.63
C GLY A 250 -14.26 -0.45 -8.83
N ALA A 251 -15.15 -0.16 -7.87
CA ALA A 251 -15.04 1.00 -7.00
C ALA A 251 -13.73 0.98 -6.17
N GLY A 252 -13.36 -0.17 -5.62
CA GLY A 252 -12.12 -0.34 -4.87
C GLY A 252 -10.88 -0.11 -5.73
N VAL A 253 -10.86 -0.65 -6.96
CA VAL A 253 -9.77 -0.41 -7.93
C VAL A 253 -9.70 1.06 -8.31
N VAL A 254 -10.84 1.71 -8.59
CA VAL A 254 -10.89 3.15 -8.89
C VAL A 254 -10.34 3.97 -7.72
N LEU A 255 -10.69 3.63 -6.48
CA LEU A 255 -10.18 4.33 -5.30
C LEU A 255 -8.66 4.16 -5.15
N CYS A 256 -8.13 2.96 -5.37
CA CYS A 256 -6.69 2.70 -5.40
C CYS A 256 -5.97 3.50 -6.50
N VAL A 257 -6.55 3.58 -7.71
CA VAL A 257 -6.03 4.35 -8.83
C VAL A 257 -6.06 5.85 -8.51
N LEU A 258 -7.16 6.37 -7.95
CA LEU A 258 -7.27 7.76 -7.54
C LEU A 258 -6.25 8.11 -6.44
N ALA A 259 -6.02 7.23 -5.47
CA ALA A 259 -4.98 7.42 -4.46
C ALA A 259 -3.59 7.48 -5.09
N PHE A 260 -3.30 6.61 -6.07
CA PHE A 260 -2.06 6.63 -6.83
C PHE A 260 -1.87 7.94 -7.63
N PHE A 261 -2.91 8.37 -8.35
CA PHE A 261 -2.86 9.59 -9.14
C PHE A 261 -2.81 10.86 -8.30
N TRP A 262 -3.54 10.90 -7.18
CA TRP A 262 -3.51 12.03 -6.25
C TRP A 262 -2.11 12.28 -5.72
N ASP A 263 -1.39 11.21 -5.33
CA ASP A 263 -0.04 11.32 -4.82
C ASP A 263 0.95 11.81 -5.91
N ARG A 264 0.83 11.24 -7.12
CA ARG A 264 1.62 11.69 -8.27
C ARG A 264 1.35 13.16 -8.59
N TRP A 265 0.09 13.60 -8.52
CA TRP A 265 -0.30 14.98 -8.79
C TRP A 265 0.18 15.94 -7.69
N ALA A 266 0.12 15.54 -6.42
CA ALA A 266 0.66 16.30 -5.29
C ALA A 266 2.17 16.54 -5.43
N LEU A 267 2.93 15.51 -5.84
CA LEU A 267 4.37 15.63 -6.10
C LEU A 267 4.70 16.61 -7.24
N VAL A 268 3.88 16.65 -8.29
CA VAL A 268 4.06 17.59 -9.41
C VAL A 268 3.77 19.03 -8.97
N ARG A 269 2.72 19.24 -8.16
CA ARG A 269 2.38 20.58 -7.67
C ARG A 269 3.38 21.11 -6.65
N GLY A 270 3.89 20.25 -5.75
CA GLY A 270 4.93 20.63 -4.79
C GLY A 270 6.20 21.15 -5.47
N ARG A 271 6.60 20.53 -6.60
CA ARG A 271 7.76 21.01 -7.39
C ARG A 271 7.56 22.41 -7.96
N ARG A 272 6.35 22.77 -8.41
CA ARG A 272 6.08 24.10 -8.98
C ARG A 272 6.09 25.20 -7.93
N ALA A 273 5.67 24.91 -6.70
CA ALA A 273 5.66 25.88 -5.60
C ALA A 273 7.09 26.20 -5.08
N GLY A 274 8.03 25.27 -5.18
CA GLY A 274 9.42 25.48 -4.73
C GLY A 274 10.27 26.31 -5.69
N THR A 275 10.00 26.25 -7.00
CA THR A 275 10.83 26.93 -8.01
C THR A 275 10.64 28.45 -8.06
N THR A 276 9.49 28.99 -7.62
CA THR A 276 9.22 30.43 -7.74
C THR A 276 9.78 31.26 -6.59
N ARG A 277 10.09 30.65 -5.43
CA ARG A 277 10.51 31.40 -4.24
C ARG A 277 12.03 31.47 -4.02
N GLY A 278 12.82 30.64 -4.70
CA GLY A 278 14.28 30.58 -4.51
C GLY A 278 15.13 31.29 -5.58
N GLY A 279 14.52 31.70 -6.70
CA GLY A 279 15.25 32.27 -7.84
C GLY A 279 15.38 33.80 -7.83
N ALA A 280 14.41 34.50 -7.26
CA ALA A 280 14.43 35.98 -7.25
C ALA A 280 15.47 36.55 -6.27
N ASP A 281 15.72 35.88 -5.14
CA ASP A 281 16.56 36.43 -4.07
C ASP A 281 18.04 36.00 -4.14
N ARG A 282 18.40 35.01 -4.98
CA ARG A 282 19.80 34.53 -5.10
C ARG A 282 20.66 35.32 -6.08
N HIS A 283 20.09 36.29 -6.79
CA HIS A 283 20.83 37.26 -7.58
C HIS A 283 21.11 38.57 -6.81
N ALA A 284 20.65 38.69 -5.56
CA ALA A 284 21.24 39.65 -4.64
C ALA A 284 22.65 39.15 -4.30
N ALA A 285 23.62 39.70 -5.03
CA ALA A 285 25.04 39.38 -4.95
C ALA A 285 25.49 39.11 -3.52
N ALA A 286 26.02 37.91 -3.27
CA ALA A 286 26.91 37.73 -2.14
C ALA A 286 28.01 38.80 -2.29
N PRO A 287 28.21 39.70 -1.31
CA PRO A 287 29.25 40.71 -1.41
C PRO A 287 30.58 39.98 -1.65
N PRO A 288 31.43 40.47 -2.56
CA PRO A 288 32.73 39.87 -2.78
C PRO A 288 33.43 39.79 -1.43
N LEU A 289 33.79 38.57 -1.01
CA LEU A 289 34.67 38.36 0.13
C LEU A 289 36.02 38.96 -0.27
N THR A 290 36.23 40.23 0.06
CA THR A 290 37.52 40.87 0.07
C THR A 290 38.37 40.12 1.09
N VAL A 291 39.17 39.18 0.60
CA VAL A 291 40.25 38.59 1.37
C VAL A 291 41.18 39.75 1.74
N PRO A 292 41.35 40.09 3.04
CA PRO A 292 42.26 41.16 3.44
C PRO A 292 43.66 40.77 2.96
N GLY A 293 44.19 41.56 2.04
CA GLY A 293 45.52 41.37 1.49
C GLY A 293 46.55 41.39 2.61
N ALA A 294 47.33 40.31 2.70
CA ALA A 294 48.55 40.28 3.47
C ALA A 294 49.48 41.37 2.93
N HIS A 295 49.59 42.47 3.67
CA HIS A 295 50.65 43.44 3.46
C HIS A 295 51.97 42.76 3.82
N GLY A 296 52.71 42.33 2.79
CA GLY A 296 54.13 42.02 2.92
C GLY A 296 54.88 43.29 3.27
N GLY A 297 55.38 43.36 4.50
CA GLY A 297 56.41 44.33 4.89
C GLY A 297 57.75 43.89 4.31
N GLY A 298 58.40 44.81 3.59
CA GLY A 298 59.82 44.77 3.26
C GLY A 298 60.58 45.76 4.12
#